data_AF-A0A938W357-F1
#
_entry.id   AF-A0A938W357-F1
#
_cell.length_a   1.000
_cell.length_b   1.000
_cell.length_c   1.000
_cell.angle_alpha   90.00
_cell.angle_beta   90.00
_cell.angle_gamma   90.00
#
_symmetry.space_group_name_H-M   'P 1'
#
loop_
_entity.id
_entity.type
_entity.pdbx_description
1 polymer ?
#
loop_
_entity_poly.entity_id
_entity_poly.type
_entity_poly.pdbx_seq_one_letter_code
_entity_poly.pdbx_strand_id
1 'polypeptide(L)'
;MAYCKGDSVRVKAGVKDPDIPELEIGGWQGRVTDLTHVNDAEEPTIGLAWDSVTLKAMPEWVVINTARRGLSWAEIYLGVADIEPARPRDSECNVAAQCEKMEPRYRWLDLEPEGENIQAVVNSAKSFRERDVLVAWRRSLGAILTFPFLATVDEFQERGPLRGGDKVKVLGFCDVLDDQYGVLVRCRKGRRIYDFPLADLAADDDNSVNAEPIHDYRVWHANR
;
A
#
# COMPACT_ATOMS: atom_id res chain seq x y z
N MET A 1 -14.68 35.71 -3.77
CA MET A 1 -15.59 34.88 -2.96
C MET A 1 -14.70 34.19 -1.93
N ALA A 2 -14.99 34.30 -0.63
CA ALA A 2 -14.18 33.65 0.39
C ALA A 2 -14.70 32.22 0.56
N TYR A 3 -13.82 31.23 0.32
CA TYR A 3 -14.13 29.82 0.57
C TYR A 3 -13.94 29.49 2.05
N CYS A 4 -14.76 28.58 2.57
CA CYS A 4 -14.68 28.02 3.91
C CYS A 4 -14.33 26.53 3.85
N LYS A 5 -13.73 26.01 4.93
CA LYS A 5 -13.51 24.57 5.07
C LYS A 5 -14.85 23.82 5.00
N GLY A 6 -14.90 22.76 4.19
CA GLY A 6 -16.11 21.97 3.92
C GLY A 6 -16.94 22.45 2.73
N ASP A 7 -16.66 23.63 2.18
CA ASP A 7 -17.35 24.10 0.97
C ASP A 7 -17.13 23.13 -0.19
N SER A 8 -18.19 22.82 -0.93
CA SER A 8 -18.08 22.01 -2.14
C SER A 8 -17.76 22.89 -3.33
N VAL A 9 -16.75 22.47 -4.08
CA VAL A 9 -16.25 23.19 -5.26
C VAL A 9 -16.14 22.26 -6.45
N ARG A 10 -16.16 22.85 -7.63
CA ARG A 10 -15.93 22.19 -8.92
C ARG A 10 -14.73 22.84 -9.60
N VAL A 11 -13.90 22.04 -10.23
CA VAL A 11 -12.81 22.49 -11.08
C VAL A 11 -13.36 22.97 -12.42
N LYS A 12 -12.93 24.14 -12.88
CA LYS A 12 -13.36 24.73 -14.15
C LYS A 12 -12.86 23.92 -15.35
N ALA A 13 -13.55 24.03 -16.49
CA ALA A 13 -13.15 23.35 -17.73
C ALA A 13 -11.77 23.81 -18.20
N GLY A 14 -10.97 22.90 -18.77
CA GLY A 14 -9.62 23.19 -19.27
C GLY A 14 -8.52 23.26 -18.20
N VAL A 15 -8.87 23.15 -16.92
CA VAL A 15 -7.86 23.07 -15.83
C VAL A 15 -7.20 21.70 -15.87
N LYS A 16 -5.87 21.72 -15.78
CA LYS A 16 -5.02 20.54 -15.74
C LYS A 16 -4.57 20.26 -14.32
N ASP A 17 -4.25 19.01 -14.07
CA ASP A 17 -3.59 18.62 -12.83
C ASP A 17 -2.18 19.27 -12.76
N PRO A 18 -1.82 19.92 -11.64
CA PRO A 18 -0.52 20.59 -11.46
C PRO A 18 0.66 19.61 -11.46
N ASP A 19 0.43 18.36 -11.04
CA ASP A 19 1.43 17.30 -10.94
C ASP A 19 1.44 16.37 -12.16
N ILE A 20 0.38 16.39 -12.97
CA ILE A 20 0.17 15.55 -14.16
C ILE A 20 -0.36 16.42 -15.32
N PRO A 21 0.51 17.17 -16.04
CA PRO A 21 0.09 18.17 -17.04
C PRO A 21 -0.74 17.64 -18.22
N GLU A 22 -0.73 16.35 -18.48
CA GLU A 22 -1.55 15.65 -19.47
C GLU A 22 -2.97 15.33 -19.01
N LEU A 23 -3.23 15.39 -17.69
CA LEU A 23 -4.53 15.11 -17.10
C LEU A 23 -5.37 16.40 -17.02
N GLU A 24 -6.46 16.47 -17.79
CA GLU A 24 -7.50 17.47 -17.59
C GLU A 24 -8.45 17.03 -16.47
N ILE A 25 -8.55 17.84 -15.41
CA ILE A 25 -9.40 17.58 -14.24
C ILE A 25 -10.65 18.48 -14.20
N GLY A 26 -10.92 19.18 -15.31
CA GLY A 26 -12.13 19.98 -15.47
C GLY A 26 -13.40 19.19 -15.17
N GLY A 27 -14.28 19.77 -14.34
CA GLY A 27 -15.52 19.14 -13.90
C GLY A 27 -15.38 18.21 -12.69
N TRP A 28 -14.16 17.90 -12.23
CA TRP A 28 -13.95 17.18 -10.97
C TRP A 28 -14.46 18.03 -9.80
N GLN A 29 -14.93 17.38 -8.75
CA GLN A 29 -15.48 18.07 -7.58
C GLN A 29 -14.96 17.47 -6.29
N GLY A 30 -14.86 18.33 -5.28
CA GLY A 30 -14.35 18.00 -3.96
C GLY A 30 -14.85 18.97 -2.90
N ARG A 31 -14.26 18.86 -1.71
CA ARG A 31 -14.47 19.78 -0.59
C ARG A 31 -13.19 20.45 -0.18
N VAL A 32 -13.30 21.71 0.21
CA VAL A 32 -12.18 22.49 0.77
C VAL A 32 -11.71 21.88 2.08
N THR A 33 -10.43 21.51 2.15
CA THR A 33 -9.79 20.95 3.36
C THR A 33 -8.79 21.90 3.99
N ASP A 34 -8.08 22.69 3.17
CA ASP A 34 -7.04 23.61 3.61
C ASP A 34 -7.14 24.99 2.92
N LEU A 35 -6.97 26.05 3.70
CA LEU A 35 -7.01 27.46 3.31
C LEU A 35 -5.72 28.22 3.68
N THR A 36 -4.69 27.52 4.19
CA THR A 36 -3.43 28.13 4.65
C THR A 36 -2.73 28.97 3.59
N HIS A 37 -2.78 28.55 2.32
CA HIS A 37 -2.08 29.20 1.21
C HIS A 37 -2.91 30.26 0.46
N VAL A 38 -4.06 30.66 0.99
CA VAL A 38 -4.97 31.60 0.32
C VAL A 38 -4.53 33.06 0.45
N ASN A 39 -3.80 33.42 1.51
CA ASN A 39 -3.44 34.82 1.81
C ASN A 39 -1.96 35.15 1.65
N ASP A 40 -1.11 34.14 1.40
CA ASP A 40 0.35 34.26 1.52
C ASP A 40 1.11 34.15 0.18
N ALA A 41 0.40 34.10 -0.96
CA ALA A 41 0.99 33.88 -2.28
C ALA A 41 0.49 34.89 -3.33
N GLU A 42 1.35 35.20 -4.32
CA GLU A 42 0.94 35.89 -5.56
C GLU A 42 -0.14 35.08 -6.31
N GLU A 43 -0.13 33.75 -6.14
CA GLU A 43 -1.10 32.81 -6.68
C GLU A 43 -1.72 31.99 -5.52
N PRO A 44 -2.89 32.38 -5.00
CA PRO A 44 -3.49 31.73 -3.84
C PRO A 44 -4.01 30.33 -4.20
N THR A 45 -3.68 29.34 -3.38
CA THR A 45 -4.12 27.95 -3.56
C THR A 45 -4.97 27.46 -2.38
N ILE A 46 -5.80 26.46 -2.67
CA ILE A 46 -6.69 25.80 -1.71
C ILE A 46 -6.49 24.30 -1.79
N GLY A 47 -6.38 23.64 -0.64
CA GLY A 47 -6.39 22.19 -0.54
C GLY A 47 -7.81 21.65 -0.66
N LEU A 48 -7.98 20.63 -1.49
CA LEU A 48 -9.24 19.95 -1.76
C LEU A 48 -9.09 18.46 -1.47
N ALA A 49 -10.12 17.85 -0.89
CA ALA A 49 -10.32 16.41 -0.93
C ALA A 49 -11.40 16.07 -1.96
N TRP A 50 -11.12 15.13 -2.85
CA TRP A 50 -12.06 14.70 -3.88
C TRP A 50 -13.29 14.04 -3.28
N ASP A 51 -14.46 14.31 -3.87
CA ASP A 51 -15.67 13.64 -3.46
C ASP A 51 -15.74 12.20 -4.00
N SER A 52 -16.61 11.38 -3.43
CA SER A 52 -16.72 9.95 -3.78
C SER A 52 -17.11 9.71 -5.24
N VAL A 53 -17.78 10.67 -5.89
CA VAL A 53 -18.14 10.57 -7.31
C VAL A 53 -16.91 10.78 -8.18
N THR A 54 -16.06 11.77 -7.85
CA THR A 54 -14.77 11.99 -8.49
C THR A 54 -13.85 10.80 -8.27
N LEU A 55 -13.70 10.33 -7.03
CA LEU A 55 -12.86 9.16 -6.70
C LEU A 55 -13.27 7.89 -7.46
N LYS A 56 -14.58 7.66 -7.62
CA LYS A 56 -15.11 6.51 -8.36
C LYS A 56 -14.88 6.61 -9.87
N ALA A 57 -14.87 7.83 -10.42
CA ALA A 57 -14.66 8.09 -11.84
C ALA A 57 -13.19 8.29 -12.21
N MET A 58 -12.31 8.45 -11.21
CA MET A 58 -10.88 8.67 -11.39
C MET A 58 -10.26 7.54 -12.20
N PRO A 59 -9.52 7.84 -13.28
CA PRO A 59 -8.81 6.81 -14.03
C PRO A 59 -7.80 6.08 -13.15
N GLU A 60 -7.78 4.76 -13.22
CA GLU A 60 -6.90 3.91 -12.39
C GLU A 60 -5.41 4.28 -12.53
N TRP A 61 -4.97 4.65 -13.74
CA TRP A 61 -3.59 5.04 -13.98
C TRP A 61 -3.18 6.30 -13.19
N VAL A 62 -4.12 7.21 -12.91
CA VAL A 62 -3.87 8.39 -12.07
C VAL A 62 -3.59 7.94 -10.64
N VAL A 63 -4.44 7.06 -10.10
CA VAL A 63 -4.26 6.51 -8.75
C VAL A 63 -2.91 5.80 -8.63
N ILE A 64 -2.55 4.95 -9.59
CA ILE A 64 -1.27 4.22 -9.61
C ILE A 64 -0.09 5.19 -9.70
N ASN A 65 -0.13 6.16 -10.62
CA ASN A 65 0.96 7.12 -10.81
C ASN A 65 1.19 7.98 -9.56
N THR A 66 0.12 8.45 -8.93
CA THR A 66 0.19 9.25 -7.72
C THR A 66 0.62 8.42 -6.51
N ALA A 67 0.09 7.20 -6.36
CA ALA A 67 0.47 6.29 -5.29
C ALA A 67 1.97 5.94 -5.35
N ARG A 68 2.53 5.63 -6.53
CA ARG A 68 3.98 5.36 -6.70
C ARG A 68 4.88 6.52 -6.23
N ARG A 69 4.38 7.75 -6.27
CA ARG A 69 5.11 8.95 -5.84
C ARG A 69 4.99 9.20 -4.32
N GLY A 70 4.30 8.34 -3.57
CA GLY A 70 3.99 8.57 -2.16
C GLY A 70 3.05 9.74 -1.94
N LEU A 71 2.27 10.12 -2.96
CA LEU A 71 1.34 11.25 -2.92
C LEU A 71 -0.09 10.76 -2.69
N SER A 72 -0.92 11.64 -2.11
CA SER A 72 -2.36 11.38 -1.98
C SER A 72 -3.05 11.54 -3.33
N TRP A 73 -3.65 10.47 -3.84
CA TRP A 73 -4.56 10.54 -5.00
C TRP A 73 -5.94 11.10 -4.63
N ALA A 74 -6.25 11.22 -3.33
CA ALA A 74 -7.54 11.68 -2.85
C ALA A 74 -7.58 13.21 -2.60
N GLU A 75 -6.44 13.87 -2.64
CA GLU A 75 -6.31 15.29 -2.33
C GLU A 75 -5.51 16.05 -3.39
N ILE A 76 -5.73 17.35 -3.51
CA ILE A 76 -5.00 18.22 -4.44
C ILE A 76 -4.96 19.66 -3.93
N TYR A 77 -3.97 20.44 -4.35
CA TYR A 77 -3.98 21.89 -4.19
C TYR A 77 -4.20 22.55 -5.55
N LEU A 78 -5.19 23.45 -5.64
CA LEU A 78 -5.52 24.18 -6.86
C LEU A 78 -5.59 25.67 -6.61
N GLY A 79 -5.36 26.45 -7.67
CA GLY A 79 -5.55 27.90 -7.64
C GLY A 79 -7.01 28.26 -7.35
N VAL A 80 -7.23 29.28 -6.53
CA VAL A 80 -8.59 29.82 -6.24
C VAL A 80 -9.31 30.20 -7.54
N ALA A 81 -8.56 30.62 -8.57
CA ALA A 81 -9.09 30.99 -9.88
C ALA A 81 -9.57 29.80 -10.71
N ASP A 82 -9.12 28.57 -10.41
CA ASP A 82 -9.41 27.36 -11.19
C ASP A 82 -10.67 26.62 -10.72
N ILE A 83 -11.27 27.10 -9.63
CA ILE A 83 -12.44 26.48 -9.00
C ILE A 83 -13.64 27.41 -8.95
N GLU A 84 -14.82 26.81 -8.87
CA GLU A 84 -16.10 27.49 -8.70
C GLU A 84 -16.96 26.78 -7.64
N PRO A 85 -17.84 27.51 -6.92
CA PRO A 85 -18.76 26.90 -5.96
C PRO A 85 -19.64 25.84 -6.61
N ALA A 86 -19.90 24.76 -5.90
CA ALA A 86 -20.77 23.70 -6.37
C ALA A 86 -21.69 23.16 -5.27
N ARG A 87 -22.73 22.43 -5.69
CA ARG A 87 -23.56 21.67 -4.74
C ARG A 87 -22.85 20.37 -4.38
N PRO A 88 -22.80 19.99 -3.09
CA PRO A 88 -22.33 18.69 -2.65
C PRO A 88 -23.07 17.56 -3.38
N ARG A 89 -22.35 16.51 -3.79
CA ARG A 89 -22.92 15.33 -4.46
C ARG A 89 -23.06 14.11 -3.54
N ASP A 90 -22.42 14.17 -2.39
CA ASP A 90 -22.23 13.09 -1.45
C ASP A 90 -21.89 13.63 -0.04
N SER A 91 -21.56 12.71 0.88
CA SER A 91 -21.12 12.99 2.25
C SER A 91 -19.66 12.57 2.48
N GLU A 92 -19.05 13.04 3.56
CA GLU A 92 -17.72 12.58 4.01
C GLU A 92 -17.70 11.07 4.31
N CYS A 93 -18.82 10.50 4.78
CA CYS A 93 -18.95 9.06 4.98
C CYS A 93 -18.85 8.28 3.65
N ASN A 94 -19.42 8.82 2.56
CA ASN A 94 -19.29 8.21 1.24
C ASN A 94 -17.84 8.28 0.73
N VAL A 95 -17.13 9.38 1.00
CA VAL A 95 -15.71 9.54 0.66
C VAL A 95 -14.88 8.51 1.42
N ALA A 96 -15.03 8.43 2.74
CA ALA A 96 -14.30 7.48 3.57
C ALA A 96 -14.52 6.03 3.12
N ALA A 97 -15.77 5.63 2.84
CA ALA A 97 -16.07 4.28 2.36
C ALA A 97 -15.47 4.00 0.97
N GLN A 98 -15.39 5.01 0.10
CA GLN A 98 -14.75 4.87 -1.20
C GLN A 98 -13.23 4.77 -1.08
N CYS A 99 -12.61 5.55 -0.17
CA CYS A 99 -11.18 5.46 0.11
C CYS A 99 -10.81 4.10 0.71
N GLU A 100 -11.54 3.63 1.73
CA GLU A 100 -11.32 2.32 2.37
C GLU A 100 -11.38 1.17 1.35
N LYS A 101 -12.22 1.29 0.32
CA LYS A 101 -12.33 0.31 -0.76
C LYS A 101 -11.14 0.35 -1.73
N MET A 102 -10.59 1.54 -1.98
CA MET A 102 -9.53 1.76 -2.96
C MET A 102 -8.14 1.53 -2.38
N GLU A 103 -7.89 2.03 -1.17
CA GLU A 103 -6.56 2.13 -0.56
C GLU A 103 -5.79 0.80 -0.51
N PRO A 104 -6.38 -0.35 -0.11
CA PRO A 104 -5.66 -1.62 -0.09
C PRO A 104 -5.10 -2.07 -1.46
N ARG A 105 -5.63 -1.53 -2.56
CA ARG A 105 -5.21 -1.87 -3.94
C ARG A 105 -3.92 -1.19 -4.38
N TYR A 106 -3.52 -0.13 -3.67
CA TYR A 106 -2.42 0.73 -4.07
C TYR A 106 -1.47 1.08 -2.91
N ARG A 107 -1.81 0.70 -1.66
CA ARG A 107 -1.09 1.02 -0.42
C ARG A 107 0.40 0.68 -0.46
N TRP A 108 0.81 -0.28 -1.28
CA TRP A 108 2.19 -0.75 -1.29
C TRP A 108 3.01 -0.16 -2.45
N LEU A 109 2.41 0.64 -3.34
CA LEU A 109 3.07 1.09 -4.57
C LEU A 109 4.16 2.14 -4.37
N ASP A 110 4.18 2.84 -3.23
CA ASP A 110 5.21 3.82 -2.86
C ASP A 110 6.45 3.17 -2.20
N LEU A 111 6.38 1.88 -1.88
CA LEU A 111 7.50 1.14 -1.32
C LEU A 111 8.40 0.68 -2.45
N GLU A 112 9.52 1.37 -2.65
CA GLU A 112 10.55 0.91 -3.58
C GLU A 112 11.68 0.18 -2.83
N PRO A 113 12.20 -0.95 -3.37
CA PRO A 113 11.82 -1.60 -4.64
C PRO A 113 10.70 -2.67 -4.55
N GLU A 114 10.27 -3.11 -3.37
CA GLU A 114 9.45 -4.34 -3.18
C GLU A 114 7.94 -4.16 -3.49
N GLY A 115 7.49 -2.92 -3.57
CA GLY A 115 6.08 -2.53 -3.49
C GLY A 115 5.18 -3.13 -4.56
N GLU A 116 5.67 -3.20 -5.81
CA GLU A 116 4.92 -3.79 -6.93
C GLU A 116 4.67 -5.29 -6.71
N ASN A 117 5.68 -6.03 -6.25
CA ASN A 117 5.56 -7.46 -5.97
C ASN A 117 4.59 -7.70 -4.81
N ILE A 118 4.74 -6.93 -3.72
CA ILE A 118 3.82 -6.99 -2.57
C ILE A 118 2.39 -6.69 -3.02
N GLN A 119 2.19 -5.60 -3.77
CA GLN A 119 0.87 -5.17 -4.22
C GLN A 119 0.22 -6.21 -5.14
N ALA A 120 1.00 -6.88 -6.00
CA ALA A 120 0.52 -7.96 -6.85
C ALA A 120 0.01 -9.15 -6.02
N VAL A 121 0.72 -9.55 -4.96
CA VAL A 121 0.28 -10.62 -4.07
C VAL A 121 -1.00 -10.22 -3.32
N VAL A 122 -1.04 -9.01 -2.75
CA VAL A 122 -2.20 -8.47 -2.03
C VAL A 122 -3.44 -8.41 -2.93
N ASN A 123 -3.30 -7.94 -4.17
CA ASN A 123 -4.39 -7.87 -5.15
C ASN A 123 -4.85 -9.24 -5.66
N SER A 124 -4.03 -10.28 -5.52
CA SER A 124 -4.41 -11.67 -5.85
C SER A 124 -5.26 -12.34 -4.77
N ALA A 125 -5.42 -11.71 -3.61
CA ALA A 125 -6.22 -12.23 -2.51
C ALA A 125 -7.72 -12.20 -2.83
N LYS A 126 -8.48 -13.10 -2.18
CA LYS A 126 -9.94 -13.15 -2.33
C LYS A 126 -10.61 -11.87 -1.80
N SER A 127 -10.05 -11.31 -0.74
CA SER A 127 -10.39 -10.01 -0.18
C SER A 127 -9.17 -9.41 0.50
N PHE A 128 -9.24 -8.13 0.88
CA PHE A 128 -8.17 -7.45 1.62
C PHE A 128 -8.19 -7.76 3.12
N ARG A 129 -8.97 -8.74 3.57
CA ARG A 129 -8.89 -9.23 4.95
C ARG A 129 -7.56 -9.94 5.13
N GLU A 130 -6.90 -9.68 6.26
CA GLU A 130 -5.56 -10.22 6.57
C GLU A 130 -5.43 -11.71 6.28
N ARG A 131 -6.42 -12.51 6.70
CA ARG A 131 -6.42 -13.96 6.46
C ARG A 131 -6.37 -14.33 4.98
N ASP A 132 -7.16 -13.65 4.14
CA ASP A 132 -7.19 -13.92 2.70
C ASP A 132 -5.88 -13.49 2.03
N VAL A 133 -5.27 -12.41 2.52
CA VAL A 133 -3.96 -11.93 2.07
C VAL A 133 -2.83 -12.90 2.49
N LEU A 134 -2.87 -13.44 3.71
CA LEU A 134 -1.95 -14.50 4.16
C LEU A 134 -2.06 -15.76 3.30
N VAL A 135 -3.27 -16.15 2.90
CA VAL A 135 -3.48 -17.27 1.97
C VAL A 135 -2.88 -16.96 0.59
N ALA A 136 -3.03 -15.73 0.11
CA ALA A 136 -2.42 -15.30 -1.15
C ALA A 136 -0.88 -15.34 -1.09
N TRP A 137 -0.29 -14.86 0.01
CA TRP A 137 1.15 -14.97 0.28
C TRP A 137 1.62 -16.42 0.29
N ARG A 138 0.94 -17.27 1.07
CA ARG A 138 1.29 -18.70 1.16
C ARG A 138 1.28 -19.39 -0.20
N ARG A 139 0.31 -19.05 -1.05
CA ARG A 139 0.20 -19.53 -2.43
C ARG A 139 1.32 -18.99 -3.32
N SER A 140 1.56 -17.67 -3.29
CA SER A 140 2.60 -17.02 -4.10
C SER A 140 3.99 -17.57 -3.77
N LEU A 141 4.36 -17.57 -2.47
CA LEU A 141 5.61 -18.14 -1.99
C LEU A 141 5.71 -19.63 -2.35
N GLY A 142 4.61 -20.38 -2.29
CA GLY A 142 4.60 -21.80 -2.67
C GLY A 142 4.87 -22.07 -4.15
N ALA A 143 4.59 -21.11 -5.03
CA ALA A 143 4.86 -21.23 -6.46
C ALA A 143 6.32 -20.87 -6.83
N ILE A 144 7.00 -20.10 -5.97
CA ILE A 144 8.32 -19.52 -6.27
C ILE A 144 9.43 -20.18 -5.44
N LEU A 145 9.20 -20.39 -4.14
CA LEU A 145 10.25 -20.88 -3.24
C LEU A 145 10.68 -22.31 -3.60
N THR A 146 11.98 -22.47 -3.77
CA THR A 146 12.60 -23.78 -4.00
C THR A 146 13.09 -24.36 -2.68
N PHE A 147 12.51 -25.50 -2.29
CA PHE A 147 12.90 -26.23 -1.09
C PHE A 147 13.77 -27.46 -1.40
N PRO A 148 14.66 -27.87 -0.48
CA PRO A 148 15.03 -27.14 0.73
C PRO A 148 16.07 -26.04 0.44
N PHE A 149 16.08 -24.97 1.24
CA PHE A 149 17.07 -23.88 1.13
C PHE A 149 17.70 -23.53 2.47
N LEU A 150 18.80 -22.77 2.44
CA LEU A 150 19.46 -22.25 3.63
C LEU A 150 18.96 -20.83 3.92
N ALA A 151 18.72 -20.57 5.20
CA ALA A 151 18.27 -19.28 5.69
C ALA A 151 19.00 -18.92 6.98
N THR A 152 19.02 -17.63 7.29
CA THR A 152 19.53 -17.08 8.54
C THR A 152 18.37 -16.50 9.33
N VAL A 153 18.33 -16.76 10.64
CA VAL A 153 17.40 -16.07 11.55
C VAL A 153 17.85 -14.62 11.66
N ASP A 154 17.06 -13.70 11.10
CA ASP A 154 17.45 -12.31 10.91
C ASP A 154 16.75 -11.36 11.90
N GLU A 155 15.70 -11.83 12.57
CA GLU A 155 15.01 -11.09 13.62
C GLU A 155 15.49 -11.45 15.03
N PHE A 156 15.43 -10.48 15.95
CA PHE A 156 15.78 -10.71 17.35
C PHE A 156 14.79 -11.68 18.02
N GLN A 157 15.32 -12.72 18.66
CA GLN A 157 14.52 -13.74 19.33
C GLN A 157 14.67 -13.64 20.85
N GLU A 158 13.61 -13.17 21.53
CA GLU A 158 13.56 -13.09 22.99
C GLU A 158 13.66 -14.49 23.62
N ARG A 159 12.90 -15.45 23.09
CA ARG A 159 12.71 -16.80 23.63
C ARG A 159 12.91 -17.84 22.53
N GLY A 160 13.14 -19.09 22.96
CA GLY A 160 13.23 -20.24 22.06
C GLY A 160 14.66 -20.68 21.76
N PRO A 161 14.79 -21.81 21.02
CA PRO A 161 16.07 -22.48 20.77
C PRO A 161 16.87 -21.89 19.59
N LEU A 162 16.23 -21.08 18.75
CA LEU A 162 16.87 -20.34 17.65
C LEU A 162 17.15 -18.90 18.10
N ARG A 163 18.27 -18.36 17.66
CA ARG A 163 18.75 -17.00 17.95
C ARG A 163 19.10 -16.28 16.66
N GLY A 164 19.08 -14.95 16.69
CA GLY A 164 19.55 -14.13 15.57
C GLY A 164 20.97 -14.54 15.13
N GLY A 165 21.17 -14.63 13.81
CA GLY A 165 22.39 -15.12 13.16
C GLY A 165 22.46 -16.65 13.00
N ASP A 166 21.51 -17.42 13.54
CA ASP A 166 21.52 -18.87 13.36
C ASP A 166 21.21 -19.27 11.91
N LYS A 167 22.07 -20.11 11.33
CA LYS A 167 21.79 -20.75 10.05
C LYS A 167 20.88 -21.97 10.21
N VAL A 168 19.82 -22.02 9.43
CA VAL A 168 18.84 -23.11 9.40
C VAL A 168 18.60 -23.61 7.98
N LYS A 169 18.27 -24.89 7.83
CA LYS A 169 17.79 -25.44 6.56
C LYS A 169 16.27 -25.47 6.57
N VAL A 170 15.64 -24.68 5.71
CA VAL A 170 14.18 -24.65 5.53
C VAL A 170 13.78 -25.81 4.64
N LEU A 171 12.86 -26.65 5.13
CA LEU A 171 12.48 -27.92 4.49
C LEU A 171 11.18 -27.81 3.69
N GLY A 172 10.32 -26.86 4.04
CA GLY A 172 8.99 -26.70 3.48
C GLY A 172 8.13 -25.86 4.42
N PHE A 173 6.92 -25.55 3.98
CA PHE A 173 5.94 -24.89 4.82
C PHE A 173 5.30 -25.84 5.83
N CYS A 174 4.79 -25.26 6.91
CA CYS A 174 3.81 -25.93 7.75
C CYS A 174 2.41 -25.82 7.13
N ASP A 175 1.50 -26.71 7.52
CA ASP A 175 0.10 -26.69 7.06
C ASP A 175 -0.73 -25.59 7.74
N VAL A 176 -0.22 -25.05 8.85
CA VAL A 176 -0.89 -24.01 9.64
C VAL A 176 -0.41 -22.63 9.19
N LEU A 177 -1.37 -21.75 8.91
CA LEU A 177 -1.17 -20.31 8.84
C LEU A 177 -1.61 -19.71 10.17
N ASP A 178 -0.74 -18.94 10.77
CA ASP A 178 -0.99 -18.26 12.04
C ASP A 178 -1.26 -16.77 11.75
N ASP A 179 -2.27 -16.18 12.37
CA ASP A 179 -2.60 -14.77 12.09
C ASP A 179 -1.58 -13.82 12.74
N GLN A 180 -0.95 -14.22 13.84
CA GLN A 180 0.10 -13.45 14.52
C GLN A 180 1.47 -13.66 13.88
N TYR A 181 1.84 -14.92 13.63
CA TYR A 181 3.18 -15.30 13.12
C TYR A 181 3.24 -15.47 11.59
N GLY A 182 2.09 -15.37 10.92
CA GLY A 182 1.97 -15.50 9.47
C GLY A 182 2.24 -16.92 8.96
N VAL A 183 2.98 -16.98 7.85
CA VAL A 183 3.46 -18.20 7.22
C VAL A 183 4.56 -18.84 8.07
N LEU A 184 4.29 -20.05 8.57
CA LEU A 184 5.26 -20.87 9.28
C LEU A 184 5.96 -21.84 8.32
N VAL A 185 7.25 -22.08 8.58
CA VAL A 185 8.08 -23.04 7.85
C VAL A 185 8.75 -24.03 8.79
N ARG A 186 8.99 -25.23 8.29
CA ARG A 186 9.73 -26.26 9.00
C ARG A 186 11.22 -26.10 8.75
N CYS A 187 11.96 -25.79 9.80
CA CYS A 187 13.39 -25.53 9.79
C CYS A 187 14.16 -26.62 10.52
N ARG A 188 15.35 -26.95 10.02
CA ARG A 188 16.29 -27.87 10.67
C ARG A 188 17.58 -27.15 11.05
N LYS A 189 17.95 -27.24 12.33
CA LYS A 189 19.27 -26.84 12.85
C LYS A 189 19.95 -28.06 13.49
N GLY A 190 21.03 -28.53 12.90
CA GLY A 190 21.66 -29.79 13.29
C GLY A 190 20.70 -30.99 13.15
N ARG A 191 20.43 -31.69 14.25
CA ARG A 191 19.51 -32.84 14.30
C ARG A 191 18.08 -32.50 14.72
N ARG A 192 17.82 -31.23 15.07
CA ARG A 192 16.51 -30.79 15.59
C ARG A 192 15.70 -30.09 14.50
N ILE A 193 14.39 -30.26 14.56
CA ILE A 193 13.41 -29.64 13.68
C ILE A 193 12.56 -28.68 14.51
N TYR A 194 12.24 -27.54 13.93
CA TYR A 194 11.42 -26.49 14.52
C TYR A 194 10.43 -26.00 13.47
N ASP A 195 9.25 -25.59 13.90
CA ASP A 195 8.36 -24.77 13.07
C ASP A 195 8.63 -23.31 13.46
N PHE A 196 8.85 -22.44 12.48
CA PHE A 196 9.37 -21.10 12.71
C PHE A 196 8.75 -20.08 11.73
N PRO A 197 8.52 -18.82 12.13
CA PRO A 197 7.99 -17.80 11.24
C PRO A 197 8.92 -17.55 10.07
N LEU A 198 8.39 -17.56 8.84
CA LEU A 198 9.17 -17.19 7.66
C LEU A 198 9.54 -15.71 7.67
N ALA A 199 8.75 -14.87 8.34
CA ALA A 199 8.99 -13.43 8.47
C ALA A 199 10.30 -13.12 9.24
N ASP A 200 10.79 -14.07 10.01
CA ASP A 200 11.98 -13.93 10.85
C ASP A 200 13.24 -14.49 10.16
N LEU A 201 13.13 -14.93 8.90
CA LEU A 201 14.20 -15.61 8.16
C LEU A 201 14.59 -14.81 6.93
N ALA A 202 15.89 -14.60 6.72
CA ALA A 202 16.45 -14.16 5.43
C ALA A 202 17.01 -15.37 4.66
N ALA A 203 16.96 -15.35 3.33
CA ALA A 203 17.73 -16.30 2.54
C ALA A 203 19.23 -16.13 2.85
N ASP A 204 19.99 -17.23 2.90
CA ASP A 204 21.43 -17.15 3.19
C ASP A 204 22.26 -16.66 2.00
N ASP A 205 21.70 -16.74 0.79
CA ASP A 205 22.29 -16.24 -0.46
C ASP A 205 21.31 -15.26 -1.11
N ASP A 206 21.70 -13.98 -1.17
CA ASP A 206 20.93 -12.88 -1.75
C ASP A 206 20.69 -13.05 -3.25
N ASN A 207 21.50 -13.87 -3.95
CA ASN A 207 21.30 -14.17 -5.37
C ASN A 207 20.39 -15.38 -5.60
N SER A 208 19.91 -16.02 -4.53
CA SER A 208 19.01 -17.16 -4.67
C SER A 208 17.63 -16.71 -5.15
N VAL A 209 16.95 -17.59 -5.89
CA VAL A 209 15.55 -17.39 -6.31
C VAL A 209 14.57 -17.20 -5.14
N ASN A 210 15.02 -17.49 -3.92
CA ASN A 210 14.22 -17.36 -2.70
C ASN A 210 14.40 -16.00 -2.01
N ALA A 211 15.46 -15.25 -2.30
CA ALA A 211 15.84 -14.04 -1.55
C ALA A 211 14.78 -12.95 -1.64
N GLU A 212 14.46 -12.50 -2.85
CA GLU A 212 13.46 -11.44 -3.09
C GLU A 212 12.05 -11.83 -2.58
N PRO A 213 11.47 -13.00 -2.91
CA PRO A 213 10.13 -13.35 -2.41
C PRO A 213 10.06 -13.45 -0.88
N ILE A 214 11.13 -13.89 -0.22
CA ILE A 214 11.19 -13.89 1.24
C ILE A 214 11.27 -12.46 1.76
N HIS A 215 12.10 -11.61 1.15
CA HIS A 215 12.22 -10.21 1.54
C HIS A 215 10.89 -9.47 1.41
N ASP A 216 10.21 -9.56 0.26
CA ASP A 216 8.92 -8.94 0.01
C ASP A 216 7.88 -9.36 1.07
N TYR A 217 7.85 -10.65 1.41
CA TYR A 217 6.97 -11.17 2.45
C TYR A 217 7.30 -10.59 3.84
N ARG A 218 8.60 -10.45 4.18
CA ARG A 218 9.03 -9.85 5.44
C ARG A 218 8.61 -8.39 5.53
N VAL A 219 8.86 -7.61 4.47
CA VAL A 219 8.48 -6.18 4.40
C VAL A 219 6.97 -6.04 4.57
N TRP A 220 6.18 -6.83 3.85
CA TRP A 220 4.72 -6.83 4.01
C TRP A 220 4.30 -7.22 5.43
N HIS A 221 4.87 -8.28 5.99
CA HIS A 221 4.51 -8.77 7.33
C HIS A 221 4.79 -7.74 8.42
N ALA A 222 5.89 -6.99 8.32
CA ALA A 222 6.28 -5.98 9.30
C ALA A 222 5.38 -4.72 9.25
N ASN A 223 4.75 -4.44 8.12
CA ASN A 223 4.04 -3.18 7.86
C ASN A 223 2.52 -3.32 7.68
N ARG A 224 1.97 -4.54 7.79
CA ARG A 224 0.54 -4.79 7.53
C ARG A 224 -0.39 -4.19 8.59
#